data_AF-A0A927P9B1-F1
#
_entry.id   AF-A0A927P9B1-F1
#
_cell.length_a   1.000
_cell.length_b   1.000
_cell.length_c   1.000
_cell.angle_alpha   90.00
_cell.angle_beta   90.00
_cell.angle_gamma   90.00
#
_symmetry.space_group_name_H-M   'P 1'
#
loop_
_entity.id
_entity.type
_entity.pdbx_description
1 polymer ?
#
loop_
_entity_poly.entity_id
_entity_poly.type
_entity_poly.pdbx_seq_one_letter_code
_entity_poly.pdbx_strand_id
1 'polypeptide(L)'
;MINHDFESMTDEQIVKIAQQTDGAALEYLLNKYKNFVRTKARSYFLIGADHEDIVQEGMIGLYKAIRDYKEEKLSSFRAFAELCITRQIITAIKTATRQKHIPLNSYISLNKPIYEEDSDRTLLDVITEEVPSNPEEMIIDREDLSFIEGRIGQMLSDLEKQVLVRYMEGKSYVEIAEEMDRHVKSIDNALQRIKRKLLKYLEEK
;
A
#
# COMPACT_ATOMS: atom_id res chain seq x y z
N MET A 1 -43.72 5.30 16.97
CA MET A 1 -42.42 5.93 16.70
C MET A 1 -41.88 6.37 18.05
N ILE A 2 -40.84 5.71 18.57
CA ILE A 2 -40.32 6.02 19.90
C ILE A 2 -39.58 7.36 19.78
N ASN A 3 -40.08 8.40 20.44
CA ASN A 3 -39.36 9.68 20.56
C ASN A 3 -38.20 9.46 21.53
N HIS A 4 -37.05 9.05 21.00
CA HIS A 4 -35.82 9.02 21.76
C HIS A 4 -35.21 10.44 21.78
N ASP A 5 -35.06 11.00 22.98
CA ASP A 5 -34.28 12.22 23.19
C ASP A 5 -32.78 11.86 23.19
N PHE A 6 -32.22 11.68 22.00
CA PHE A 6 -30.80 11.35 21.81
C PHE A 6 -29.85 12.50 22.23
N GLU A 7 -30.35 13.73 22.43
CA GLU A 7 -29.50 14.87 22.83
C GLU A 7 -29.02 14.75 24.28
N SER A 8 -29.82 14.12 25.13
CA SER A 8 -29.50 13.89 26.55
C SER A 8 -28.60 12.67 26.82
N MET A 9 -28.33 11.86 25.79
CA MET A 9 -27.62 10.58 25.91
C MET A 9 -26.14 10.71 25.53
N THR A 10 -25.29 9.86 26.10
CA THR A 10 -23.88 9.77 25.67
C THR A 10 -23.78 9.05 24.33
N ASP A 11 -22.70 9.29 23.59
CA ASP A 11 -22.47 8.63 22.30
C ASP A 11 -22.47 7.10 22.46
N GLU A 12 -21.87 6.59 23.52
CA GLU A 12 -21.81 5.16 23.83
C GLU A 12 -23.21 4.54 24.05
N GLN A 13 -24.10 5.25 24.74
CA GLN A 13 -25.49 4.79 24.94
C GLN A 13 -26.26 4.73 23.63
N ILE A 14 -26.11 5.75 22.77
CA ILE A 14 -26.79 5.81 21.48
C ILE A 14 -26.24 4.73 20.52
N VAL A 15 -24.93 4.47 20.56
CA VAL A 15 -24.31 3.38 19.79
C VAL A 15 -24.89 2.03 20.19
N LYS A 16 -25.09 1.79 21.49
CA LYS A 16 -25.71 0.55 21.98
C LYS A 16 -27.14 0.37 21.45
N ILE A 17 -27.91 1.46 21.38
CA ILE A 17 -29.26 1.45 20.79
C ILE A 17 -29.19 1.20 19.28
N ALA A 18 -28.28 1.87 18.56
CA ALA A 18 -28.08 1.68 17.13
C ALA A 18 -27.68 0.24 16.77
N GLN A 19 -26.89 -0.42 17.61
CA GLN A 19 -26.51 -1.83 17.44
C GLN A 19 -27.67 -2.82 17.67
N GLN A 20 -28.71 -2.42 18.41
CA GLN A 20 -29.90 -3.24 18.67
C GLN A 20 -30.98 -3.13 17.58
N THR A 21 -30.62 -2.59 16.39
CA THR A 21 -31.46 -2.46 15.20
C THR A 21 -32.42 -1.25 15.20
N ASP A 22 -32.09 -0.18 15.93
CA ASP A 22 -32.77 1.10 15.77
C ASP A 22 -32.10 1.96 14.68
N GLY A 23 -32.78 2.07 13.53
CA GLY A 23 -32.34 2.90 12.42
C GLY A 23 -32.27 4.40 12.75
N ALA A 24 -33.09 4.89 13.68
CA ALA A 24 -33.11 6.30 14.06
C ALA A 24 -31.87 6.68 14.89
N ALA A 25 -31.42 5.80 15.79
CA ALA A 25 -30.19 6.01 16.55
C ALA A 25 -28.95 6.01 15.65
N LEU A 26 -28.92 5.10 14.66
CA LEU A 26 -27.88 5.07 13.63
C LEU A 26 -27.85 6.37 12.83
N GLU A 27 -29.00 6.79 12.30
CA GLU A 27 -29.12 8.03 11.51
C GLU A 27 -28.70 9.26 12.31
N TYR A 28 -29.09 9.34 13.59
CA TYR A 28 -28.67 10.41 14.49
C TYR A 28 -27.15 10.47 14.63
N LEU A 29 -26.48 9.34 14.89
CA LEU A 29 -25.01 9.30 15.01
C LEU A 29 -24.31 9.66 13.70
N LEU A 30 -24.80 9.16 12.55
CA LEU A 30 -24.24 9.49 11.24
C LEU A 30 -24.33 11.00 10.98
N ASN A 31 -25.46 11.62 11.29
CA ASN A 31 -25.65 13.06 11.15
C ASN A 31 -24.78 13.86 12.13
N LYS A 32 -24.72 13.46 13.41
CA LYS A 32 -23.90 14.09 14.46
C LYS A 32 -22.41 14.11 14.08
N TYR A 33 -21.89 13.02 13.50
CA TYR A 33 -20.47 12.89 13.16
C TYR A 33 -20.14 13.28 11.70
N LYS A 34 -21.12 13.66 10.87
CA LYS A 34 -20.91 14.00 9.46
C LYS A 34 -19.83 15.07 9.25
N ASN A 35 -19.85 16.14 10.03
CA ASN A 35 -18.85 17.21 9.94
C ASN A 35 -17.47 16.77 10.46
N PHE A 36 -17.43 15.85 11.42
CA PHE A 36 -16.19 15.25 11.89
C PHE A 36 -15.54 14.41 10.78
N VAL A 37 -16.32 13.57 10.10
CA VAL A 37 -15.88 12.80 8.93
C VAL A 37 -15.34 13.73 7.84
N ARG A 38 -16.09 14.78 7.47
CA ARG A 38 -15.64 15.79 6.49
C ARG A 38 -14.31 16.44 6.87
N THR A 39 -14.15 16.78 8.15
CA THR A 39 -12.90 17.40 8.63
C THR A 39 -11.72 16.45 8.48
N LYS A 40 -11.91 15.15 8.75
CA LYS A 40 -10.87 14.13 8.57
C LYS A 40 -10.60 13.83 7.09
N ALA A 41 -11.62 13.84 6.24
CA ALA A 41 -11.49 13.61 4.80
C ALA A 41 -10.64 14.69 4.09
N ARG A 42 -10.69 15.95 4.56
CA ARG A 42 -9.96 17.08 3.95
C ARG A 42 -8.45 16.88 3.78
N SER A 43 -7.81 16.09 4.64
CA SER A 43 -6.37 15.83 4.55
C SER A 43 -6.00 14.77 3.51
N TYR A 44 -6.98 14.19 2.82
CA TYR A 44 -6.79 13.11 1.86
C TYR A 44 -7.20 13.56 0.46
N PHE A 45 -6.53 13.00 -0.53
CA PHE A 45 -6.79 13.26 -1.94
C PHE A 45 -6.66 11.95 -2.72
N LEU A 46 -7.56 11.74 -3.68
CA LEU A 46 -7.56 10.58 -4.57
C LEU A 46 -7.67 11.10 -6.01
N ILE A 47 -6.65 10.82 -6.81
CA ILE A 47 -6.61 11.25 -8.22
C ILE A 47 -7.77 10.59 -8.97
N GLY A 48 -8.58 11.42 -9.63
CA GLY A 48 -9.73 10.96 -10.42
C GLY A 48 -11.00 10.68 -9.61
N ALA A 49 -11.03 11.02 -8.33
CA ALA A 49 -12.23 10.96 -7.49
C ALA A 49 -12.52 12.33 -6.85
N ASP A 50 -13.80 12.58 -6.57
CA ASP A 50 -14.24 13.80 -5.93
C ASP A 50 -13.98 13.75 -4.42
N HIS A 51 -13.87 14.92 -3.79
CA HIS A 51 -13.75 15.01 -2.34
C HIS A 51 -14.94 14.32 -1.63
N GLU A 52 -16.13 14.36 -2.21
CA GLU A 52 -17.29 13.67 -1.65
C GLU A 52 -17.13 12.14 -1.66
N ASP A 53 -16.37 11.55 -2.59
CA ASP A 53 -16.08 10.11 -2.57
C ASP A 53 -15.25 9.73 -1.34
N ILE A 54 -14.28 10.58 -0.98
CA ILE A 54 -13.46 10.42 0.23
C ILE A 54 -14.32 10.56 1.49
N VAL A 55 -15.25 11.51 1.49
CA VAL A 55 -16.22 11.69 2.60
C VAL A 55 -17.08 10.43 2.74
N GLN A 56 -17.56 9.86 1.64
CA GLN A 56 -18.37 8.64 1.65
C GLN A 56 -17.60 7.44 2.20
N GLU A 57 -16.33 7.26 1.82
CA GLU A 57 -15.46 6.25 2.45
C GLU A 57 -15.28 6.50 3.95
N GLY A 58 -15.13 7.75 4.36
CA GLY A 58 -15.13 8.13 5.77
C GLY A 58 -16.44 7.78 6.49
N MET A 59 -17.59 8.00 5.86
CA MET A 59 -18.91 7.66 6.39
C MET A 59 -19.09 6.14 6.52
N ILE A 60 -18.56 5.35 5.58
CA ILE A 60 -18.50 3.88 5.70
C ILE A 60 -17.65 3.47 6.91
N GLY A 61 -16.52 4.16 7.14
CA GLY A 61 -15.67 3.93 8.31
C GLY A 61 -16.40 4.23 9.63
N LEU A 62 -17.18 5.32 9.69
CA LEU A 62 -18.02 5.65 10.82
C LEU A 62 -19.13 4.61 11.05
N TYR A 63 -19.81 4.17 9.98
CA TYR A 63 -20.83 3.12 10.08
C TYR A 63 -20.25 1.82 10.68
N LYS A 64 -19.08 1.39 10.21
CA LYS A 64 -18.35 0.25 10.80
C LYS A 64 -17.98 0.49 12.25
N ALA A 65 -17.58 1.71 12.62
CA ALA A 65 -17.29 2.06 14.00
C ALA A 65 -18.51 1.91 14.90
N ILE A 66 -19.69 2.39 14.48
CA ILE A 66 -20.95 2.25 15.22
C ILE A 66 -21.28 0.76 15.41
N ARG A 67 -21.16 -0.04 14.35
CA ARG A 67 -21.45 -1.48 14.40
C ARG A 67 -20.49 -2.27 15.29
N ASP A 68 -19.20 -1.93 15.26
CA ASP A 68 -18.13 -2.75 15.86
C ASP A 68 -17.63 -2.23 17.23
N TYR A 69 -18.13 -1.08 17.70
CA TYR A 69 -17.75 -0.51 18.98
C TYR A 69 -18.14 -1.42 20.15
N LYS A 70 -17.24 -1.53 21.13
CA LYS A 70 -17.46 -2.28 22.37
C LYS A 70 -17.07 -1.41 23.56
N GLU A 71 -18.06 -1.09 24.39
CA GLU A 71 -17.93 -0.21 25.57
C GLU A 71 -16.93 -0.75 26.61
N GLU A 72 -16.73 -2.07 26.66
CA GLU A 72 -15.74 -2.73 27.54
C GLU A 72 -14.29 -2.33 27.25
N LYS A 73 -14.02 -1.75 26.06
CA LYS A 73 -12.70 -1.24 25.71
C LYS A 73 -12.57 0.20 26.23
N LEU A 74 -11.51 0.50 26.99
CA LEU A 74 -11.21 1.78 27.66
C LEU A 74 -11.09 3.03 26.75
N SER A 75 -11.56 2.98 25.50
CA SER A 75 -11.54 4.10 24.55
C SER A 75 -12.95 4.65 24.33
N SER A 76 -13.10 5.97 24.37
CA SER A 76 -14.36 6.63 24.00
C SER A 76 -14.76 6.29 22.56
N PHE A 77 -16.07 6.29 22.28
CA PHE A 77 -16.58 6.03 20.94
C PHE A 77 -15.97 6.99 19.91
N ARG A 78 -15.83 8.27 20.27
CA ARG A 78 -15.22 9.28 19.41
C ARG A 78 -13.80 8.90 18.95
N ALA A 79 -12.94 8.43 19.85
CA ALA A 79 -11.58 8.03 19.51
C ALA A 79 -11.56 6.77 18.61
N PHE A 80 -12.45 5.82 18.88
CA PHE A 80 -12.60 4.62 18.05
C PHE A 80 -13.13 4.95 16.65
N ALA A 81 -14.13 5.83 16.55
CA ALA A 81 -14.68 6.30 15.30
C ALA A 81 -13.61 7.00 14.45
N GLU A 82 -12.80 7.88 15.05
CA GLU A 82 -11.68 8.52 14.37
C GLU A 82 -10.72 7.53 13.72
N LEU A 83 -10.36 6.48 14.46
CA LEU A 83 -9.47 5.42 13.98
C LEU A 83 -10.08 4.67 12.79
N CYS A 84 -11.35 4.29 12.87
CA CYS A 84 -12.04 3.56 11.82
C CYS A 84 -12.25 4.40 10.57
N ILE A 85 -12.68 5.67 10.71
CA ILE A 85 -12.84 6.63 9.61
C ILE A 85 -11.52 6.78 8.85
N THR A 86 -10.44 7.05 9.58
CA THR A 86 -9.11 7.27 9.00
C THR A 86 -8.60 6.02 8.26
N ARG A 87 -8.75 4.83 8.87
CA ARG A 87 -8.33 3.57 8.25
C ARG A 87 -9.14 3.25 7.00
N GLN A 88 -10.45 3.50 7.00
CA GLN A 88 -11.30 3.24 5.84
C GLN A 88 -10.88 4.12 4.66
N ILE A 89 -10.70 5.43 4.87
CA ILE A 89 -10.22 6.37 3.83
C ILE A 89 -8.88 5.91 3.26
N ILE A 90 -7.90 5.62 4.13
CA ILE A 90 -6.57 5.16 3.69
C ILE A 90 -6.67 3.85 2.90
N THR A 91 -7.53 2.93 3.32
CA THR A 91 -7.71 1.63 2.65
C THR A 91 -8.32 1.81 1.27
N ALA A 92 -9.32 2.67 1.12
CA ALA A 92 -9.93 3.00 -0.15
C ALA A 92 -8.92 3.61 -1.12
N ILE A 93 -8.15 4.61 -0.67
CA ILE A 93 -7.08 5.23 -1.47
C ILE A 93 -6.03 4.20 -1.88
N LYS A 94 -5.54 3.38 -0.94
CA LYS A 94 -4.57 2.33 -1.24
C LYS A 94 -5.10 1.30 -2.22
N THR A 95 -6.39 1.00 -2.19
CA THR A 95 -7.03 0.04 -3.09
C THR A 95 -7.18 0.63 -4.49
N ALA A 96 -7.63 1.87 -4.61
CA ALA A 96 -7.78 2.57 -5.88
C ALA A 96 -6.43 2.87 -6.56
N THR A 97 -5.41 3.20 -5.77
CA THR A 97 -4.02 3.41 -6.26
C THR A 97 -3.22 2.12 -6.37
N ARG A 98 -3.81 0.96 -6.05
CA ARG A 98 -3.14 -0.33 -6.12
C ARG A 98 -2.91 -0.69 -7.59
N GLN A 99 -1.69 -0.47 -8.04
CA GLN A 99 -1.22 -0.76 -9.39
C GLN A 99 -1.13 -2.26 -9.75
N LYS A 100 -2.04 -3.13 -9.26
CA LYS A 100 -1.97 -4.59 -9.51
C LYS A 100 -2.27 -4.95 -10.99
N HIS A 101 -2.72 -4.00 -11.80
CA HIS A 101 -2.99 -4.16 -13.23
C HIS A 101 -2.25 -3.18 -14.14
N ILE A 102 -1.29 -2.38 -13.64
CA ILE A 102 -0.55 -1.46 -14.52
C ILE A 102 0.28 -2.18 -15.61
N PRO A 103 0.88 -3.34 -15.35
CA PRO A 103 1.48 -4.13 -16.44
C PRO A 103 0.44 -4.68 -17.45
N LEU A 104 -0.81 -4.89 -17.03
CA LEU A 104 -1.86 -5.54 -17.82
C LEU A 104 -2.74 -4.59 -18.66
N ASN A 105 -2.82 -3.31 -18.29
CA ASN A 105 -3.61 -2.31 -19.01
C ASN A 105 -2.78 -1.35 -19.88
N SER A 106 -1.45 -1.53 -19.88
CA SER A 106 -0.50 -0.75 -20.70
C SER A 106 -0.06 -1.52 -21.94
N TYR A 107 -0.90 -2.40 -22.49
CA TYR A 107 -0.54 -3.14 -23.70
C TYR A 107 -0.49 -2.18 -24.88
N ILE A 108 0.72 -1.84 -25.29
CA ILE A 108 0.97 -1.26 -26.60
C ILE A 108 1.13 -2.45 -27.56
N SER A 109 0.27 -2.53 -28.58
CA SER A 109 0.38 -3.57 -29.60
C SER A 109 1.73 -3.44 -30.31
N LEU A 110 2.55 -4.49 -30.25
CA LEU A 110 3.84 -4.53 -30.95
C LEU A 110 3.69 -4.40 -32.47
N ASN A 111 2.51 -4.74 -33.00
CA ASN A 111 2.15 -4.62 -34.42
C ASN A 111 1.53 -3.27 -34.80
N LYS A 112 1.46 -2.29 -33.87
CA LYS A 112 0.96 -0.96 -34.19
C LYS A 112 2.04 -0.18 -34.97
N PRO A 113 1.70 0.48 -36.10
CA PRO A 113 2.59 1.41 -36.78
C PRO A 113 3.06 2.51 -35.84
N ILE A 114 4.36 2.82 -35.84
CA ILE A 114 4.94 3.85 -34.96
C ILE A 114 4.62 5.27 -35.47
N TYR A 115 4.33 5.41 -36.76
CA TYR A 115 4.07 6.69 -37.42
C TYR A 115 2.68 6.67 -38.10
N GLU A 116 2.00 7.82 -38.12
CA GLU A 116 0.62 7.94 -38.62
C GLU A 116 0.50 7.98 -40.15
N GLU A 117 1.61 8.08 -40.89
CA GLU A 117 1.63 8.13 -42.37
C GLU A 117 2.38 6.91 -42.95
N ASP A 118 1.65 6.01 -43.62
CA ASP A 118 2.11 4.97 -44.56
C ASP A 118 3.43 4.22 -44.20
N SER A 119 3.65 3.96 -42.91
CA SER A 119 4.84 3.27 -42.43
C SER A 119 4.50 1.85 -41.99
N ASP A 120 5.06 0.85 -42.67
CA ASP A 120 4.97 -0.58 -42.30
C ASP A 120 5.81 -0.92 -41.05
N ARG A 121 6.54 0.05 -40.47
CA ARG A 121 7.37 -0.19 -39.29
C ARG A 121 6.52 -0.24 -38.02
N THR A 122 6.56 -1.39 -37.38
CA THR A 122 5.89 -1.70 -36.12
C THR A 122 6.86 -1.57 -34.94
N LEU A 123 6.34 -1.49 -33.71
CA LEU A 123 7.19 -1.49 -32.51
C LEU A 123 8.08 -2.73 -32.39
N LEU A 124 7.63 -3.85 -32.97
CA LEU A 124 8.40 -5.10 -33.05
C LEU A 124 9.70 -4.94 -33.88
N ASP A 125 9.71 -4.05 -34.87
CA ASP A 125 10.88 -3.78 -35.72
C ASP A 125 11.91 -2.85 -35.05
N VAL A 126 11.51 -2.17 -33.97
CA VAL A 126 12.33 -1.18 -33.24
C VAL A 126 12.78 -1.70 -31.88
N ILE A 127 12.01 -2.59 -31.26
CA ILE A 127 12.41 -3.30 -30.05
C ILE A 127 13.47 -4.32 -30.46
N THR A 128 14.71 -3.86 -30.52
CA THR A 128 15.88 -4.73 -30.55
C THR A 128 15.88 -5.52 -29.25
N GLU A 129 15.96 -6.84 -29.35
CA GLU A 129 16.50 -7.67 -28.27
C GLU A 129 17.82 -7.01 -27.83
N GLU A 130 17.92 -6.51 -26.59
CA GLU A 130 19.20 -6.19 -25.96
C GLU A 130 19.97 -7.51 -25.73
N VAL A 131 20.32 -8.18 -26.82
CA VAL A 131 21.43 -9.12 -26.82
C VAL A 131 22.64 -8.21 -27.04
N PRO A 132 23.52 -8.02 -26.03
CA PRO A 132 24.73 -7.23 -26.22
C PRO A 132 25.51 -7.85 -27.38
N SER A 133 25.48 -7.17 -28.53
CA SER A 133 26.06 -7.66 -29.77
C SER A 133 27.57 -7.41 -29.84
N ASN A 134 28.10 -6.60 -28.91
CA ASN A 134 29.51 -6.27 -28.82
C ASN A 134 30.22 -7.12 -27.75
N PRO A 135 31.19 -7.99 -28.13
CA PRO A 135 31.97 -8.77 -27.18
C PRO A 135 32.73 -7.94 -26.15
N GLU A 136 33.12 -6.70 -26.49
CA GLU A 136 33.80 -5.77 -25.57
C GLU A 136 32.86 -5.32 -24.45
N GLU A 137 31.63 -4.95 -24.82
CA GLU A 137 30.59 -4.52 -23.88
C GLU A 137 30.17 -5.68 -22.97
N MET A 138 30.03 -6.90 -23.51
CA MET A 138 29.79 -8.10 -22.70
C MET A 138 30.91 -8.41 -21.70
N ILE A 139 32.16 -8.09 -22.03
CA ILE A 139 33.31 -8.29 -21.13
C ILE A 139 33.28 -7.22 -20.03
N ILE A 140 33.04 -5.96 -20.39
CA ILE A 140 32.91 -4.86 -19.44
C ILE A 140 31.77 -5.13 -18.45
N ASP A 141 30.60 -5.55 -18.94
CA ASP A 141 29.45 -5.89 -18.09
C ASP A 141 29.75 -7.05 -17.12
N ARG A 142 30.51 -8.05 -17.58
CA ARG A 142 30.94 -9.17 -16.72
C ARG A 142 31.92 -8.71 -15.63
N GLU A 143 32.86 -7.82 -15.97
CA GLU A 143 33.79 -7.26 -15.01
C GLU A 143 33.08 -6.37 -13.98
N ASP A 144 32.15 -5.53 -14.44
CA ASP A 144 31.32 -4.69 -13.58
C ASP A 144 30.44 -5.51 -12.64
N LEU A 145 29.80 -6.56 -13.15
CA LEU A 145 29.02 -7.50 -12.32
C LEU A 145 29.91 -8.19 -11.28
N SER A 146 31.07 -8.72 -11.67
CA SER A 146 31.99 -9.35 -10.74
C SER A 146 32.50 -8.38 -9.67
N PHE A 147 32.74 -7.12 -10.05
CA PHE A 147 33.16 -6.08 -9.11
C PHE A 147 32.04 -5.75 -8.11
N ILE A 148 30.81 -5.58 -8.61
CA ILE A 148 29.63 -5.32 -7.78
C ILE A 148 29.39 -6.49 -6.80
N GLU A 149 29.41 -7.73 -7.28
CA GLU A 149 29.25 -8.92 -6.44
C GLU A 149 30.32 -9.01 -5.36
N GLY A 150 31.59 -8.75 -5.71
CA GLY A 150 32.70 -8.73 -4.75
C GLY A 150 32.51 -7.66 -3.67
N ARG A 151 32.08 -6.45 -4.04
CA ARG A 151 31.83 -5.34 -3.11
C ARG A 151 30.64 -5.61 -2.20
N ILE A 152 29.54 -6.11 -2.75
CA ILE A 152 28.36 -6.53 -1.97
C ILE A 152 28.77 -7.64 -0.98
N GLY A 153 29.58 -8.60 -1.45
CA GLY A 153 30.11 -9.69 -0.62
C GLY A 153 31.01 -9.23 0.53
N GLN A 154 31.75 -8.13 0.38
CA GLN A 154 32.56 -7.57 1.46
C GLN A 154 31.76 -6.69 2.42
N MET A 155 30.71 -6.02 1.92
CA MET A 155 29.93 -5.04 2.68
C MET A 155 28.84 -5.68 3.55
N LEU A 156 28.26 -6.78 3.10
CA LEU A 156 27.20 -7.49 3.82
C LEU A 156 27.78 -8.48 4.82
N SER A 157 27.13 -8.58 5.99
CA SER A 157 27.39 -9.67 6.94
C SER A 157 26.87 -11.00 6.41
N ASP A 158 27.32 -12.12 6.96
CA ASP A 158 26.90 -13.45 6.51
C ASP A 158 25.38 -13.67 6.62
N LEU A 159 24.76 -13.12 7.66
CA LEU A 159 23.30 -13.12 7.80
C LEU A 159 22.64 -12.33 6.67
N GLU A 160 23.15 -11.13 6.38
CA GLU A 160 22.60 -10.27 5.33
C GLU A 160 22.74 -10.90 3.94
N LYS A 161 23.86 -11.58 3.66
CA LYS A 161 24.05 -12.34 2.41
C LYS A 161 23.02 -13.44 2.27
N GLN A 162 22.85 -14.27 3.30
CA GLN A 162 21.89 -15.39 3.28
C GLN A 162 20.44 -14.90 3.14
N VAL A 163 20.12 -13.74 3.73
CA VAL A 163 18.81 -13.10 3.59
C VAL A 163 18.64 -12.53 2.17
N LEU A 164 19.65 -11.86 1.61
CA LEU A 164 19.60 -11.28 0.27
C LEU A 164 19.38 -12.34 -0.80
N VAL A 165 20.13 -13.45 -0.75
CA VAL A 165 20.01 -14.55 -1.72
C VAL A 165 18.57 -15.07 -1.76
N ARG A 166 17.99 -15.39 -0.60
CA ARG A 166 16.61 -15.90 -0.52
C ARG A 166 15.56 -14.88 -0.94
N TYR A 167 15.81 -13.61 -0.65
CA TYR A 167 14.94 -12.53 -1.10
C TYR A 167 14.99 -12.37 -2.63
N MET A 168 16.16 -12.53 -3.25
CA MET A 168 16.32 -12.53 -4.72
C MET A 168 15.68 -13.76 -5.38
N GLU A 169 15.60 -14.89 -4.68
CA GLU A 169 14.81 -16.07 -5.09
C GLU A 169 13.29 -15.84 -5.02
N GLY A 170 12.83 -14.67 -4.57
CA GLY A 170 11.42 -14.30 -4.49
C GLY A 170 10.69 -14.75 -3.22
N LYS A 171 11.43 -15.24 -2.21
CA LYS A 171 10.83 -15.68 -0.93
C LYS A 171 10.37 -14.48 -0.09
N SER A 172 9.24 -14.66 0.58
CA SER A 172 8.69 -13.70 1.54
C SER A 172 9.47 -13.69 2.85
N TYR A 173 9.33 -12.63 3.63
CA TYR A 173 10.04 -12.49 4.92
C TYR A 173 9.71 -13.61 5.92
N VAL A 174 8.51 -14.18 5.82
CA VAL A 174 8.05 -15.27 6.68
C VAL A 174 8.73 -16.58 6.25
N GLU A 175 8.76 -16.88 4.95
CA GLU A 175 9.44 -18.06 4.42
C GLU A 175 10.95 -18.04 4.71
N ILE A 176 11.59 -16.88 4.57
CA ILE A 176 13.01 -16.71 4.92
C ILE A 176 13.24 -16.92 6.42
N ALA A 177 12.33 -16.42 7.26
CA ALA A 177 12.42 -16.56 8.71
C ALA A 177 12.30 -18.03 9.14
N GLU A 178 11.36 -18.76 8.56
CA GLU A 178 11.16 -20.20 8.78
C GLU A 178 12.37 -21.01 8.31
N GLU A 179 12.89 -20.74 7.10
CA GLU A 179 14.01 -21.49 6.54
C GLU A 179 15.33 -21.25 7.29
N MET A 180 15.51 -20.05 7.85
CA MET A 180 16.72 -19.67 8.59
C MET A 180 16.62 -19.94 10.09
N ASP A 181 15.50 -20.45 10.59
CA ASP A 181 15.17 -20.58 12.02
C ASP A 181 15.43 -19.28 12.79
N ARG A 182 14.88 -18.18 12.27
CA ARG A 182 15.01 -16.82 12.84
C ARG A 182 13.66 -16.16 12.97
N HIS A 183 13.57 -15.21 13.91
CA HIS A 183 12.38 -14.38 14.02
C HIS A 183 12.21 -13.47 12.80
N VAL A 184 10.98 -13.29 12.32
CA VAL A 184 10.63 -12.44 11.15
C VAL A 184 11.22 -11.03 11.26
N LYS A 185 11.18 -10.43 12.45
CA LYS A 185 11.80 -9.10 12.73
C LYS A 185 13.31 -9.08 12.47
N SER A 186 14.02 -10.18 12.65
CA SER A 186 15.45 -10.29 12.36
C SER A 186 15.72 -10.21 10.86
N ILE A 187 14.85 -10.85 10.05
CA ILE A 187 14.91 -10.83 8.58
C ILE A 187 14.60 -9.42 8.05
N ASP A 188 13.54 -8.79 8.56
CA ASP A 188 13.19 -7.39 8.22
C ASP A 188 14.35 -6.43 8.55
N ASN A 189 14.91 -6.53 9.76
CA ASN A 189 16.07 -5.72 10.15
C ASN A 189 17.29 -5.96 9.24
N ALA A 190 17.53 -7.19 8.81
CA ALA A 190 18.62 -7.51 7.88
C ALA A 190 18.39 -6.86 6.52
N LEU A 191 17.19 -6.98 5.94
CA LEU A 191 16.84 -6.32 4.67
C LEU A 191 16.93 -4.80 4.72
N GLN A 192 16.51 -4.19 5.84
CA GLN A 192 16.66 -2.75 6.04
C GLN A 192 18.14 -2.32 6.11
N ARG A 193 19.02 -3.13 6.72
CA ARG A 193 20.46 -2.87 6.71
C ARG A 193 21.07 -3.05 5.32
N ILE A 194 20.69 -4.09 4.59
CA ILE A 194 21.10 -4.32 3.20
C ILE A 194 20.74 -3.12 2.33
N LYS A 195 19.49 -2.68 2.36
CA LYS A 195 19.02 -1.51 1.59
C LYS A 195 19.83 -0.25 1.91
N ARG A 196 20.07 0.04 3.20
CA ARG A 196 20.88 1.20 3.61
C ARG A 196 22.32 1.11 3.12
N LYS A 197 22.94 -0.06 3.22
CA LYS A 197 24.31 -0.30 2.77
C LYS A 197 24.44 -0.14 1.25
N LEU A 198 23.50 -0.70 0.48
CA LEU A 198 23.45 -0.57 -0.98
C LEU A 198 23.21 0.86 -1.44
N LEU A 199 22.27 1.58 -0.82
CA LEU A 199 22.01 3.00 -1.13
C LEU A 199 23.25 3.86 -0.88
N LYS A 200 23.93 3.66 0.26
CA LYS A 200 25.16 4.37 0.55
C LYS A 200 26.26 4.09 -0.49
N TYR A 201 26.39 2.85 -0.94
CA TYR A 201 27.34 2.50 -2.00
C TYR A 201 27.02 3.18 -3.33
N LEU A 202 25.73 3.33 -3.67
CA LEU A 202 25.31 4.05 -4.87
C LEU A 202 25.51 5.57 -4.78
N GLU A 203 25.46 6.15 -3.58
CA GLU A 203 25.74 7.58 -3.34
C GLU A 203 27.24 7.91 -3.33
N GLU A 204 28.10 6.91 -3.05
CA GLU A 204 29.57 7.05 -3.04
C GLU A 204 30.21 6.75 -4.41
N LYS A 205 29.41 6.41 -5.43
CA LYS A 205 29.85 6.11 -6.81
C LYS A 205 29.43 7.24 -7.75
#